data_AF-M1VY78-F1
#
_entry.id   AF-M1VY78-F1
#
_cell.length_a   1.000
_cell.length_b   1.000
_cell.length_c   1.000
_cell.angle_alpha   90.00
_cell.angle_beta   90.00
_cell.angle_gamma   90.00
#
_symmetry.space_group_name_H-M   'P 1'
#
loop_
_entity.id
_entity.type
_entity.pdbx_description
1 polymer ?
#
loop_
_entity_poly.entity_id
_entity_poly.type
_entity_poly.pdbx_seq_one_letter_code
_entity_poly.pdbx_strand_id
1 'polypeptide(L)'
;MLPTRVLLAARGASSSITKASITGFDIKAYKNAAGQPRYDPWEKAEEWRYTAHFTRWNRFKNALPGLGTATVAFTGYCLYEHFFMEDEHHGEAHH
;
A
#
# COMPACT_ATOMS: atom_id res chain seq x y z
N MET A 1 -6.82 50.94 -16.48
CA MET A 1 -7.64 51.00 -15.25
C MET A 1 -8.72 49.94 -15.37
N LEU A 2 -8.72 48.92 -14.53
CA LEU A 2 -9.71 47.84 -14.64
C LEU A 2 -11.09 48.36 -14.23
N PRO A 3 -12.15 48.03 -15.00
CA PRO A 3 -13.48 48.53 -14.73
C PRO A 3 -13.99 48.03 -13.38
N THR A 4 -14.69 48.90 -12.65
CA THR A 4 -15.17 48.68 -11.27
C THR A 4 -15.93 47.36 -11.11
N ARG A 5 -16.60 46.87 -12.16
CA ARG A 5 -17.30 45.57 -12.16
C ARG A 5 -16.36 44.36 -12.10
N VAL A 6 -15.18 44.44 -12.73
CA VAL A 6 -14.15 43.40 -12.67
C VAL A 6 -13.50 43.37 -11.30
N LEU A 7 -13.27 44.54 -10.69
CA LEU A 7 -12.80 44.63 -9.30
C LEU A 7 -13.84 44.13 -8.30
N LEU A 8 -15.14 44.35 -8.55
CA LEU A 8 -16.22 43.83 -7.72
C LEU A 8 -16.34 42.29 -7.85
N ALA A 9 -16.17 41.74 -9.05
CA ALA A 9 -16.13 40.29 -9.28
C ALA A 9 -14.90 39.64 -8.61
N ALA A 10 -13.74 40.29 -8.68
CA ALA A 10 -12.54 39.85 -7.98
C ALA A 10 -12.68 39.98 -6.45
N ARG A 11 -13.40 40.99 -5.96
CA ARG A 11 -13.67 41.17 -4.52
C ARG A 11 -14.73 40.19 -3.98
N GLY A 12 -15.71 39.79 -4.80
CA GLY A 12 -16.66 38.72 -4.49
C GLY A 12 -16.03 37.32 -4.45
N ALA A 13 -14.86 37.14 -5.07
CA ALA A 13 -14.06 35.93 -4.95
C ALA A 13 -13.20 35.87 -3.68
N SER A 14 -13.02 37.00 -2.98
CA SER A 14 -12.21 37.12 -1.76
C SER A 14 -13.02 36.95 -0.46
N SER A 15 -14.35 37.11 -0.53
CA SER A 15 -15.25 36.86 0.60
C SER A 15 -16.17 35.68 0.28
N SER A 16 -15.84 34.49 0.78
CA SER A 16 -16.80 33.42 1.15
C SER A 16 -17.84 32.90 0.14
N ILE A 17 -17.79 33.22 -1.16
CA ILE A 17 -18.81 32.78 -2.15
C ILE A 17 -18.29 31.60 -2.99
N THR A 18 -17.82 30.54 -2.34
CA THR A 18 -17.99 29.18 -2.88
C THR A 18 -19.22 28.63 -2.21
N LYS A 19 -20.37 28.57 -2.93
CA LYS A 19 -21.68 28.03 -2.51
C LYS A 19 -21.67 27.56 -1.05
N ALA A 20 -21.99 28.47 -0.12
CA ALA A 20 -22.01 28.16 1.29
C ALA A 20 -22.84 26.88 1.48
N SER A 21 -22.21 25.82 1.99
CA SER A 21 -22.95 24.64 2.39
C SER A 21 -23.98 25.11 3.45
N ILE A 22 -25.20 24.58 3.40
CA ILE A 22 -26.27 24.92 4.36
C ILE A 22 -25.79 24.75 5.82
N THR A 23 -24.77 23.92 6.02
CA THR A 23 -24.15 23.62 7.31
C THR A 23 -22.97 24.52 7.69
N GLY A 24 -22.53 25.43 6.80
CA GLY A 24 -21.34 26.26 7.03
C GLY A 24 -20.01 25.50 6.95
N PHE A 25 -20.03 24.24 6.50
CA PHE A 25 -18.85 23.41 6.31
C PHE A 25 -18.07 23.81 5.05
N ASP A 26 -16.80 24.20 5.22
CA ASP A 26 -15.88 24.50 4.12
C ASP A 26 -14.91 23.33 3.88
N ILE A 27 -15.05 22.69 2.72
CA ILE A 27 -14.23 21.55 2.29
C ILE A 27 -12.76 21.95 2.11
N LYS A 28 -12.48 23.18 1.66
CA LYS A 28 -11.09 23.63 1.44
C LYS A 28 -10.38 23.89 2.76
N ALA A 29 -11.08 24.53 3.71
CA ALA A 29 -10.58 24.72 5.07
C ALA A 29 -10.32 23.36 5.76
N TYR A 30 -11.26 22.41 5.64
CA TYR A 30 -11.07 21.06 6.15
C TYR A 30 -9.86 20.38 5.51
N LYS A 31 -9.72 20.39 4.18
CA LYS A 31 -8.59 19.74 3.49
C LYS A 31 -7.24 20.30 3.96
N ASN A 32 -7.15 21.61 4.21
CA ASN A 32 -5.94 22.24 4.73
C ASN A 32 -5.65 21.83 6.18
N ALA A 33 -6.70 21.59 6.99
CA ALA A 33 -6.59 21.18 8.39
C ALA A 33 -6.45 19.66 8.60
N ALA A 34 -6.92 18.85 7.66
CA ALA A 34 -6.95 17.38 7.75
C ALA A 34 -5.59 16.71 7.51
N GLY A 35 -4.53 17.49 7.32
CA GLY A 35 -3.17 16.97 7.23
C GLY A 35 -2.71 16.34 8.55
N GLN A 36 -1.69 15.48 8.48
CA GLN A 36 -1.04 14.98 9.69
C GLN A 36 -0.35 16.15 10.40
N PRO A 37 -0.64 16.39 11.70
CA PRO A 37 0.05 17.42 12.46
C PRO A 37 1.53 17.09 12.54
N ARG A 38 2.38 18.13 12.65
CA ARG A 38 3.84 17.95 12.74
C ARG A 38 4.25 17.11 13.96
N TYR A 39 3.45 17.14 15.02
CA TYR A 39 3.66 16.39 16.26
C TYR A 39 2.33 15.84 16.73
N ASP A 40 2.26 14.52 16.90
CA ASP A 40 1.11 13.84 17.49
C ASP A 40 1.40 13.57 18.98
N PRO A 41 0.64 14.15 19.92
CA PRO A 41 0.83 13.89 21.34
C PRO A 41 0.63 12.41 21.73
N TRP A 42 -0.01 11.61 20.88
CA TRP A 42 -0.28 10.19 21.11
C TRP A 42 0.71 9.26 20.41
N GLU A 43 1.71 9.76 19.71
CA GLU A 43 2.65 8.95 18.93
C GLU A 43 3.25 7.79 19.74
N LYS A 44 3.70 8.08 20.97
CA LYS A 44 4.24 7.06 21.89
C LYS A 44 3.20 6.06 22.38
N ALA A 45 1.95 6.50 22.53
CA ALA A 45 0.84 5.64 22.93
C ALA A 45 0.41 4.71 21.78
N GLU A 46 0.62 5.12 20.53
CA GLU A 46 0.30 4.36 19.31
C GLU A 46 1.44 3.45 18.84
N GLU A 47 2.66 3.69 19.31
CA GLU A 47 3.88 3.03 18.86
C GLU A 47 3.83 1.50 18.96
N TRP A 48 3.22 0.95 20.03
CA TRP A 48 3.14 -0.50 20.26
C TRP A 48 2.42 -1.25 19.12
N ARG A 49 1.52 -0.59 18.39
CA ARG A 49 0.75 -1.21 17.29
C ARG A 49 1.60 -1.53 16.07
N TYR A 50 2.73 -0.83 15.92
CA TYR A 50 3.55 -0.86 14.71
C TYR A 50 5.00 -1.25 14.97
N THR A 51 5.38 -1.47 16.23
CA THR A 51 6.73 -1.85 16.66
C THR A 51 6.81 -3.34 17.03
N ALA A 52 8.04 -3.82 17.26
CA ALA A 52 8.36 -5.20 17.65
C ALA A 52 7.71 -6.26 16.73
N HIS A 53 6.80 -7.08 17.27
CA HIS A 53 6.13 -8.16 16.55
C HIS A 53 5.15 -7.67 15.48
N PHE A 54 4.68 -6.43 15.57
CA PHE A 54 3.67 -5.88 14.66
C PHE A 54 4.25 -5.02 13.54
N THR A 55 5.57 -5.01 13.37
CA THR A 55 6.20 -4.34 12.23
C THR A 55 5.71 -4.93 10.91
N ARG A 56 5.73 -4.11 9.85
CA ARG A 56 5.27 -4.51 8.52
C ARG A 56 5.96 -5.79 8.04
N TRP A 57 7.26 -5.94 8.29
CA TRP A 57 8.02 -7.14 7.94
C TRP A 57 7.60 -8.38 8.75
N ASN A 58 7.40 -8.23 10.06
CA ASN A 58 7.01 -9.35 10.92
C ASN A 58 5.61 -9.89 10.61
N ARG A 59 4.73 -9.09 9.98
CA ARG A 59 3.44 -9.55 9.48
C ARG A 59 3.58 -10.49 8.27
N PHE A 60 4.60 -10.31 7.45
CA PHE A 60 4.79 -11.06 6.20
C PHE A 60 5.80 -12.20 6.28
N LYS A 61 6.70 -12.22 7.26
CA LYS A 61 7.74 -13.26 7.37
C LYS A 61 7.21 -14.70 7.46
N ASN A 62 5.96 -14.87 7.89
CA ASN A 62 5.29 -16.16 8.01
C ASN A 62 4.14 -16.32 6.99
N ALA A 63 4.11 -15.52 5.91
CA ALA A 63 3.04 -15.59 4.92
C ALA A 63 3.06 -16.90 4.11
N LEU A 64 4.22 -17.54 3.97
CA LEU A 64 4.40 -18.78 3.22
C LEU A 64 5.10 -19.84 4.09
N PRO A 65 4.39 -20.38 5.10
CA PRO A 65 4.96 -21.42 5.95
C PRO A 65 5.24 -22.67 5.09
N GLY A 66 6.46 -23.19 5.18
CA GLY A 66 6.85 -24.42 4.49
C GLY A 66 7.25 -24.26 3.02
N LEU A 67 7.30 -23.05 2.47
CA LEU A 67 7.82 -22.83 1.11
C LEU A 67 9.25 -23.39 0.97
N GLY A 68 10.13 -23.11 1.93
CA GLY A 68 11.52 -23.59 1.89
C GLY A 68 11.62 -25.11 1.86
N THR A 69 10.86 -25.81 2.71
CA THR A 69 10.85 -27.28 2.73
C THR A 69 10.24 -27.87 1.46
N ALA A 70 9.17 -27.25 0.94
CA ALA A 70 8.57 -27.67 -0.31
C ALA A 70 9.52 -27.49 -1.49
N THR A 71 10.24 -26.37 -1.57
CA THR A 71 11.26 -26.14 -2.60
C THR A 71 12.37 -27.19 -2.51
N VAL A 72 12.88 -27.48 -1.32
CA VAL A 72 13.93 -28.50 -1.13
C VAL A 72 13.43 -29.88 -1.59
N ALA A 73 12.25 -30.31 -1.14
CA ALA A 73 11.67 -31.59 -1.54
C ALA A 73 11.44 -31.67 -3.06
N PHE A 74 10.89 -30.61 -3.65
CA PHE A 74 10.67 -30.52 -5.09
C PHE A 74 11.99 -30.62 -5.87
N THR A 75 13.02 -29.86 -5.47
CA THR A 75 14.33 -29.95 -6.12
C THR A 75 14.97 -31.32 -5.97
N GLY A 76 14.84 -31.96 -4.80
CA GLY A 76 15.33 -33.32 -4.59
C GLY A 76 14.63 -34.34 -5.48
N TYR A 77 13.32 -34.20 -5.66
CA TYR A 77 12.55 -35.02 -6.61
C TYR A 77 13.00 -34.80 -8.05
N CYS A 78 13.14 -33.54 -8.50
CA CYS A 78 13.60 -33.26 -9.86
C CYS A 78 15.01 -33.80 -10.13
N LEU A 79 15.93 -33.69 -9.17
CA LEU A 79 17.27 -34.27 -9.31
C LEU A 79 17.22 -35.80 -9.33
N TYR A 80 16.35 -36.41 -8.52
CA TYR A 80 16.16 -37.86 -8.54
C TYR A 80 15.59 -38.33 -9.88
N GLU A 81 14.58 -37.66 -10.41
CA GLU A 81 14.01 -37.94 -11.72
C GLU A 81 15.06 -37.81 -12.83
N HIS A 82 15.81 -36.70 -12.83
CA HIS A 82 16.82 -36.40 -13.85
C HIS A 82 18.02 -37.36 -13.86
N PHE A 83 18.48 -37.82 -12.70
CA PHE A 83 19.68 -38.69 -12.62
C PHE A 83 19.38 -40.18 -12.48
N PHE A 84 18.20 -40.57 -11.99
CA PHE A 84 17.89 -41.96 -11.69
C PHE A 84 16.68 -42.52 -12.44
N MET A 85 15.78 -41.67 -12.97
CA MET A 85 14.63 -42.14 -13.75
C MET A 85 14.80 -41.94 -15.27
N GLU A 86 15.61 -40.97 -15.72
CA GLU A 86 15.85 -40.74 -17.15
C GLU A 86 16.80 -41.77 -17.81
N ASP A 87 17.60 -42.52 -17.04
CA ASP A 87 18.55 -43.53 -17.56
C ASP A 87 17.90 -44.89 -17.97
N GLU A 88 16.61 -45.13 -17.68
CA GLU A 88 15.92 -46.40 -18.02
C GLU A 88 14.99 -46.34 -19.25
N HIS A 89 14.89 -45.22 -19.97
CA HIS A 89 13.98 -45.06 -21.13
C HIS A 89 14.64 -44.69 -22.46
N HIS A 90 15.86 -45.17 -22.71
CA HIS A 90 16.38 -45.33 -24.06
C HIS A 90 16.48 -46.81 -24.45
N GLY A 91 15.33 -47.44 -24.66
CA GLY A 91 15.27 -48.81 -25.16
C GLY A 91 13.86 -49.22 -25.58
N GLU A 92 13.63 -49.22 -26.89
CA GLU A 92 12.71 -50.14 -27.59
C GLU A 92 11.21 -49.79 -27.68
N ALA A 93 10.80 -49.29 -28.87
CA ALA A 93 9.63 -49.71 -29.69
C ALA A 93 9.09 -48.54 -30.54
N HIS A 94 9.43 -48.44 -31.84
CA HIS A 94 8.85 -49.12 -33.02
C HIS A 94 7.60 -48.43 -33.62
N HIS A 95 7.81 -47.91 -34.85
CA HIS A 95 6.84 -47.45 -35.88
C HIS A 95 6.21 -46.06 -35.77
#